data_AF-A0A969U1X9-F1
#
_entry.id   AF-A0A969U1X9-F1
#
_cell.length_a   1.000
_cell.length_b   1.000
_cell.length_c   1.000
_cell.angle_alpha   90.00
_cell.angle_beta   90.00
_cell.angle_gamma   90.00
#
_symmetry.space_group_name_H-M   'P 1'
#
loop_
_entity.id
_entity.type
_entity.pdbx_description
1 polymer ?
#
loop_
_entity_poly.entity_id
_entity_poly.type
_entity_poly.pdbx_seq_one_letter_code
_entity_poly.pdbx_strand_id
1 'polypeptide(L)'
;MNTSRDAVARLQEAIDKAGEAAQVMNNLVIEHDYQDVALLIARAGAVLLEAAARLMESDDEAAFDRLDEAEDVLDEVYKIIDGETDEE
;
A
#
# COMPACT_ATOMS: atom_id res chain seq x y z
N MET A 1 7.84 -17.25 22.27
CA MET A 1 7.06 -16.02 22.51
C MET A 1 7.47 -15.05 21.42
N ASN A 2 6.53 -14.52 20.65
CA ASN A 2 6.85 -13.60 19.56
C ASN A 2 7.17 -12.21 20.15
N THR A 3 8.15 -11.52 19.57
CA THR A 3 8.61 -10.20 20.01
C THR A 3 8.16 -9.10 19.04
N SER A 4 8.22 -7.83 19.47
CA SER A 4 8.02 -6.69 18.55
C SER A 4 9.00 -6.73 17.37
N ARG A 5 10.24 -7.18 17.60
CA ARG A 5 11.23 -7.41 16.55
C ARG A 5 10.77 -8.45 15.52
N ASP A 6 10.14 -9.54 15.97
CA ASP A 6 9.59 -10.55 15.06
C ASP A 6 8.42 -9.95 14.24
N ALA A 7 7.56 -9.15 14.87
CA ALA A 7 6.46 -8.47 14.17
C ALA A 7 6.96 -7.49 13.11
N VAL A 8 7.92 -6.61 13.46
CA VAL A 8 8.54 -5.67 12.52
C VAL A 8 9.20 -6.40 11.35
N ALA A 9 9.91 -7.50 11.61
CA ALA A 9 10.51 -8.30 10.54
C ALA A 9 9.46 -8.86 9.56
N ARG A 10 8.31 -9.34 10.07
CA ARG A 10 7.22 -9.83 9.21
C ARG A 10 6.54 -8.72 8.42
N LEU A 11 6.41 -7.53 9.02
CA LEU A 11 5.86 -6.37 8.32
C LEU A 11 6.80 -5.93 7.20
N GLN A 12 8.12 -5.91 7.44
CA GLN A 12 9.11 -5.62 6.41
C GLN A 12 9.07 -6.65 5.26
N GLU A 13 8.99 -7.94 5.58
CA GLU A 13 8.82 -9.00 4.56
C GLU A 13 7.56 -8.76 3.70
N ALA A 14 6.46 -8.32 4.31
CA ALA A 14 5.22 -8.02 3.61
C ALA A 14 5.31 -6.76 2.73
N ILE A 15 5.96 -5.70 3.21
CA ILE A 15 6.23 -4.47 2.44
C ILE A 15 7.05 -4.81 1.18
N ASP A 16 8.13 -5.56 1.35
CA ASP A 16 8.98 -5.97 0.22
C ASP A 16 8.19 -6.77 -0.81
N LYS A 17 7.33 -7.71 -0.35
CA LYS A 17 6.47 -8.51 -1.22
C LYS A 17 5.39 -7.71 -1.92
N ALA A 18 4.82 -6.70 -1.27
CA ALA A 18 3.88 -5.78 -1.90
C ALA A 18 4.58 -4.97 -3.01
N GLY A 19 5.81 -4.51 -2.78
CA GLY A 19 6.64 -3.85 -3.78
C GLY A 19 6.96 -4.76 -4.98
N GLU A 20 7.37 -6.01 -4.73
CA GLU A 20 7.58 -7.01 -5.79
C GLU A 20 6.29 -7.25 -6.60
N ALA A 21 5.15 -7.41 -5.92
CA ALA A 21 3.86 -7.62 -6.59
C ALA A 21 3.48 -6.42 -7.46
N ALA A 22 3.67 -5.19 -6.96
CA ALA A 22 3.43 -3.98 -7.74
C ALA A 22 4.33 -3.90 -8.98
N GLN A 23 5.60 -4.30 -8.88
CA GLN A 23 6.49 -4.38 -10.04
C GLN A 23 6.01 -5.41 -11.06
N VAL A 24 5.50 -6.57 -10.63
CA VAL A 24 4.93 -7.57 -11.54
C VAL A 24 3.69 -7.03 -12.23
N MET A 25 2.78 -6.41 -11.48
CA MET A 25 1.56 -5.78 -12.03
C MET A 25 1.88 -4.68 -13.04
N ASN A 26 2.92 -3.88 -12.79
CA ASN A 26 3.35 -2.82 -13.71
C ASN A 26 3.97 -3.35 -15.01
N ASN A 27 4.38 -4.62 -15.04
CA ASN A 27 5.08 -5.24 -16.17
C ASN A 27 4.27 -6.39 -16.80
N LEU A 28 2.94 -6.37 -16.68
CA LEU A 28 2.09 -7.35 -17.34
C LEU A 28 2.17 -7.19 -18.87
N VAL A 29 2.18 -8.32 -19.56
CA VAL A 29 2.24 -8.35 -21.05
C VAL A 29 0.94 -7.83 -21.67
N ILE A 30 -0.18 -8.05 -20.98
CA ILE A 30 -1.50 -7.57 -21.36
C ILE A 30 -2.00 -6.77 -20.17
N GLU A 31 -2.26 -5.49 -20.38
CA GLU A 31 -2.82 -4.62 -19.35
C GLU A 31 -4.28 -5.01 -19.08
N HIS A 32 -4.65 -5.01 -17.82
CA HIS A 32 -6.03 -5.20 -17.38
C HIS A 32 -6.72 -3.85 -17.18
N ASP A 33 -8.03 -3.82 -17.40
CA ASP A 33 -8.86 -2.71 -16.93
C ASP A 33 -8.65 -2.55 -15.41
N TYR A 34 -8.48 -1.31 -14.93
CA TYR A 34 -8.14 -0.98 -13.54
C TYR A 34 -6.79 -1.50 -13.03
N GLN A 35 -5.83 -1.83 -13.90
CA GLN A 35 -4.48 -2.20 -13.46
C GLN A 35 -3.79 -1.09 -12.66
N ASP A 36 -4.01 0.16 -13.04
CA ASP A 36 -3.55 1.35 -12.33
C ASP A 36 -4.16 1.46 -10.92
N VAL A 37 -5.46 1.22 -10.78
CA VAL A 37 -6.13 1.13 -9.48
C VAL A 37 -5.56 -0.01 -8.64
N ALA A 38 -5.34 -1.19 -9.22
CA ALA A 38 -4.71 -2.31 -8.52
C ALA A 38 -3.29 -1.97 -8.05
N LEU A 39 -2.51 -1.24 -8.87
CA LEU A 39 -1.19 -0.74 -8.51
C LEU A 39 -1.25 0.25 -7.34
N LEU A 40 -2.18 1.20 -7.37
CA LEU A 40 -2.37 2.16 -6.27
C LEU A 40 -2.80 1.46 -4.98
N ILE A 41 -3.70 0.47 -5.05
CA ILE A 41 -4.10 -0.32 -3.87
C ILE A 41 -2.91 -1.08 -3.27
N ALA A 42 -2.06 -1.70 -4.10
CA ALA A 42 -0.86 -2.38 -3.60
C ALA A 42 0.14 -1.41 -2.95
N ARG A 43 0.27 -0.19 -3.50
CA ARG A 43 1.09 0.88 -2.91
C ARG A 43 0.51 1.34 -1.57
N ALA A 44 -0.78 1.67 -1.50
CA ALA A 44 -1.45 2.03 -0.25
C ALA A 44 -1.29 0.92 0.81
N GLY A 45 -1.46 -0.34 0.40
CA GLY A 45 -1.25 -1.50 1.27
C GLY A 45 0.17 -1.56 1.85
N ALA A 46 1.19 -1.29 1.04
CA ALA A 46 2.57 -1.24 1.51
C ALA A 46 2.79 -0.10 2.53
N VAL A 47 2.24 1.09 2.25
CA VAL A 47 2.34 2.24 3.16
C VAL A 47 1.63 1.98 4.49
N LEU A 48 0.46 1.32 4.49
CA LEU A 48 -0.24 0.91 5.71
C LEU A 48 0.56 -0.12 6.53
N LEU A 49 1.29 -1.02 5.86
CA LEU A 49 2.20 -1.96 6.54
C LEU A 49 3.40 -1.24 7.15
N GLU A 50 3.91 -0.19 6.51
CA GLU A 50 4.95 0.69 7.07
C GLU A 50 4.45 1.41 8.32
N ALA A 51 3.24 1.97 8.29
CA ALA A 51 2.61 2.59 9.46
C ALA A 51 2.51 1.58 10.62
N ALA A 52 2.06 0.36 10.35
CA ALA A 52 2.01 -0.71 11.35
C ALA A 52 3.40 -1.05 11.92
N ALA A 53 4.44 -1.05 11.09
CA ALA A 53 5.82 -1.31 11.54
C ALA A 53 6.31 -0.21 12.49
N ARG A 54 6.06 1.06 12.15
CA ARG A 54 6.39 2.22 13.00
C ARG A 54 5.70 2.17 14.36
N LEU A 55 4.42 1.79 14.41
CA LEU A 55 3.71 1.57 15.67
C LEU A 55 4.36 0.47 16.53
N MET A 56 4.84 -0.61 15.92
CA MET A 56 5.56 -1.67 16.65
C MET A 56 6.93 -1.24 17.16
N GLU A 57 7.52 -0.19 16.56
CA GLU A 57 8.74 0.47 17.00
C GLU A 57 8.49 1.60 18.02
N SER A 58 7.23 1.88 18.34
CA SER A 58 6.80 3.03 19.18
C SER A 58 7.15 4.39 18.57
N ASP A 59 7.16 4.49 17.24
CA ASP A 59 7.39 5.71 16.47
C ASP A 59 6.04 6.23 15.92
N ASP A 60 5.20 6.73 16.82
CA ASP A 60 3.80 7.08 16.52
C ASP A 60 3.68 8.23 15.51
N GLU A 61 4.57 9.23 15.58
CA GLU A 61 4.57 10.38 14.65
C GLU A 61 4.85 9.90 13.22
N ALA A 62 5.90 9.09 13.03
CA ALA A 62 6.18 8.50 11.74
C ALA A 62 5.09 7.53 11.27
N ALA A 63 4.37 6.88 12.18
CA ALA A 63 3.24 6.04 11.82
C ALA A 63 2.08 6.87 11.26
N PHE A 64 1.77 8.02 11.87
CA PHE A 64 0.70 8.90 11.41
C PHE A 64 1.02 9.56 10.08
N ASP A 65 2.27 9.99 9.87
CA ASP A 65 2.72 10.47 8.56
C ASP A 65 2.48 9.43 7.44
N ARG A 66 2.68 8.14 7.76
CA ARG A 66 2.40 7.04 6.81
C ARG A 66 0.91 6.79 6.61
N LEU A 67 0.07 6.96 7.63
CA LEU A 67 -1.37 6.86 7.47
C LEU A 67 -1.90 7.96 6.54
N ASP A 68 -1.41 9.19 6.70
CA ASP A 68 -1.77 10.31 5.83
C ASP A 68 -1.32 10.04 4.38
N GLU A 69 -0.09 9.54 4.18
CA GLU A 69 0.40 9.13 2.85
C GLU A 69 -0.48 8.02 2.23
N ALA A 70 -0.97 7.06 3.03
CA ALA A 70 -1.85 6.01 2.54
C ALA A 70 -3.23 6.56 2.14
N GLU A 71 -3.75 7.55 2.86
CA GLU A 71 -5.02 8.23 2.55
C GLU A 71 -4.91 8.96 1.20
N ASP A 72 -3.83 9.70 0.96
CA ASP A 72 -3.57 10.38 -0.31
C ASP A 72 -3.60 9.39 -1.51
N VAL A 73 -3.01 8.20 -1.35
CA VAL A 73 -3.02 7.16 -2.40
C VAL A 73 -4.42 6.56 -2.60
N LEU A 74 -5.17 6.34 -1.51
CA LEU A 74 -6.55 5.84 -1.61
C LEU A 74 -7.48 6.86 -2.25
N ASP A 75 -7.28 8.14 -2.02
CA ASP A 75 -8.00 9.21 -2.70
C ASP A 75 -7.78 9.19 -4.21
N GLU A 76 -6.57 8.86 -4.69
CA GLU A 76 -6.30 8.65 -6.12
C GLU A 76 -7.08 7.45 -6.68
N VAL A 77 -7.19 6.36 -5.92
CA VAL A 77 -8.00 5.19 -6.30
C VAL A 77 -9.45 5.60 -6.52
N TYR A 78 -10.05 6.32 -5.56
CA TYR A 78 -11.45 6.74 -5.66
C TYR A 78 -11.67 7.70 -6.83
N LYS A 79 -10.74 8.62 -7.10
CA LYS A 79 -10.84 9.52 -8.25
C LYS A 79 -10.87 8.78 -9.59
N ILE A 80 -10.10 7.71 -9.74
CA ILE A 80 -10.11 6.91 -10.99
C ILE A 80 -11.43 6.15 -11.11
N ILE A 81 -11.86 5.46 -10.04
CA ILE A 81 -13.12 4.71 -10.06
C ILE A 81 -14.30 5.63 -10.34
N ASP A 82 -14.44 6.74 -9.60
CA ASP A 82 -15.54 7.68 -9.75
C ASP A 82 -15.54 8.30 -11.15
N GLY A 83 -14.36 8.70 -11.65
CA GLY A 83 -14.20 9.29 -12.98
C GLY A 83 -14.62 8.35 -14.12
N GLU A 84 -14.39 7.04 -13.99
CA GLU A 84 -14.82 6.05 -14.98
C GLU A 84 -16.31 5.68 -14.85
N THR A 85 -16.87 5.71 -13.64
CA THR A 85 -18.30 5.43 -13.42
C THR A 85 -19.23 6.58 -13.82
N ASP A 86 -18.74 7.83 -13.82
CA ASP A 86 -19.51 9.01 -14.24
C ASP A 86 -19.61 9.15 -15.78
N GLU A 87 -18.90 8.33 -16.55
CA GLU A 87 -18.98 8.30 -18.02
C GLU A 87 -20.06 7.34 -18.59
N GLU A 88 -20.89 6.70 -17.74
CA GLU A 88 -22.06 5.88 -18.12
C GLU A 88 -23.41 6.63 -18.11
#